data_AF-A0A418FWQ0-F1
#
_entry.id   AF-A0A418FWQ0-F1
#
_cell.length_a   1.000
_cell.length_b   1.000
_cell.length_c   1.000
_cell.angle_alpha   90.00
_cell.angle_beta   90.00
_cell.angle_gamma   90.00
#
_symmetry.space_group_name_H-M   'P 1'
#
loop_
_entity.id
_entity.type
_entity.pdbx_description
1 polymer ?
#
loop_
_entity_poly.entity_id
_entity_poly.type
_entity_poly.pdbx_seq_one_letter_code
_entity_poly.pdbx_strand_id
1 'polypeptide(L)'
;MSSDVGATTRTLSYETVARRRYFREKQREYRRKLIADGAAIEAEVFHLQSILDGLQAKSLPSVRDSKLSWRSIAMVFKSEAHRVLTDRESLVTKMQVLESLKRAMQNFVMMNIAAVTEEVVANTRLFCTTTADGAFMNTLHGHFVEADRFVMVLRHVEDDEAHACYPMLRQRHYRSW
;
A
#
# COMPACT_ATOMS: atom_id res chain seq x y z
N MET A 1 54.36 31.51 -21.74
CA MET A 1 52.90 31.48 -21.98
C MET A 1 52.52 30.00 -22.09
N SER A 2 51.91 29.39 -21.06
CA SER A 2 50.45 29.21 -20.87
C SER A 2 49.83 28.47 -22.07
N SER A 3 49.25 27.27 -21.94
CA SER A 3 48.10 26.89 -21.09
C SER A 3 48.11 25.36 -20.88
N ASP A 4 48.10 24.85 -19.65
CA ASP A 4 46.92 24.51 -18.83
C ASP A 4 46.08 23.35 -19.40
N VAL A 5 46.50 22.12 -19.11
CA VAL A 5 45.71 20.89 -19.25
C VAL A 5 45.21 20.50 -17.86
N GLY A 6 44.27 21.28 -17.35
CA GLY A 6 43.55 21.02 -16.12
C GLY A 6 42.49 19.93 -16.33
N ALA A 7 42.83 18.69 -16.00
CA ALA A 7 41.88 17.58 -15.90
C ALA A 7 40.74 17.95 -14.92
N THR A 8 39.60 18.34 -15.47
CA THR A 8 38.42 18.68 -14.66
C THR A 8 37.73 17.39 -14.24
N THR A 9 38.17 16.81 -13.12
CA THR A 9 37.36 15.81 -12.40
C THR A 9 36.18 16.53 -11.76
N ARG A 10 35.12 16.74 -12.56
CA ARG A 10 33.86 17.35 -12.11
C ARG A 10 33.16 16.39 -11.15
N THR A 11 33.33 16.62 -9.85
CA THR A 11 32.63 15.92 -8.77
C THR A 11 31.13 16.03 -8.99
N LEU A 12 30.48 14.94 -9.41
CA LEU A 12 29.05 14.90 -9.61
C LEU A 12 28.34 15.08 -8.26
N SER A 13 27.33 15.95 -8.20
CA SER A 13 26.55 16.14 -6.98
C SER A 13 25.94 14.82 -6.52
N TYR A 14 25.87 14.62 -5.20
CA TYR A 14 25.24 13.44 -4.59
C TYR A 14 23.85 13.16 -5.18
N GLU A 15 23.06 14.21 -5.40
CA GLU A 15 21.73 14.14 -6.02
C GLU A 15 21.75 13.54 -7.44
N THR A 16 22.75 13.91 -8.25
CA THR A 16 22.91 13.36 -9.61
C THR A 16 23.25 11.87 -9.57
N VAL A 17 24.10 11.47 -8.62
CA VAL A 17 24.47 10.05 -8.41
C VAL A 17 23.27 9.25 -7.88
N ALA A 18 22.52 9.81 -6.92
CA ALA A 18 21.32 9.20 -6.35
C ALA A 18 20.24 9.01 -7.43
N ARG A 19 19.99 10.03 -8.26
CA ARG A 19 19.03 9.96 -9.37
C ARG A 19 19.40 8.88 -10.39
N ARG A 20 20.69 8.77 -10.74
CA ARG A 20 21.17 7.69 -11.65
C ARG A 20 20.99 6.31 -11.03
N ARG A 21 21.26 6.15 -9.73
CA ARG A 21 21.05 4.88 -9.01
C ARG A 21 19.56 4.50 -9.03
N TYR A 22 18.68 5.44 -8.74
CA TYR A 22 17.23 5.25 -8.77
C TYR A 22 16.74 4.74 -10.13
N PHE A 23 17.12 5.41 -11.23
CA PHE A 23 16.70 4.96 -12.57
C PHE A 23 17.24 3.57 -12.92
N ARG A 24 18.49 3.27 -12.55
CA ARG A 24 19.06 1.92 -12.75
C ARG A 24 18.33 0.86 -11.95
N GLU A 25 17.92 1.19 -10.73
CA GLU A 25 17.15 0.29 -9.86
C GLU A 25 15.76 0.03 -10.42
N LYS A 26 15.05 1.08 -10.82
CA LYS A 26 13.74 0.96 -11.46
C LYS A 26 13.77 0.16 -12.75
N GLN A 27 14.81 0.35 -13.55
CA GLN A 27 15.02 -0.45 -14.76
C GLN A 27 15.35 -1.92 -14.45
N ARG A 28 16.11 -2.21 -13.40
CA ARG A 28 16.36 -3.58 -12.94
C ARG A 28 15.08 -4.24 -12.43
N GLU A 29 14.30 -3.52 -11.64
CA GLU A 29 13.02 -3.97 -11.10
C GLU A 29 12.01 -4.27 -12.21
N TYR A 30 11.89 -3.38 -13.20
CA TYR A 30 11.04 -3.59 -14.37
C TYR A 30 11.45 -4.86 -15.14
N ARG A 31 12.74 -5.05 -15.43
CA ARG A 31 13.23 -6.26 -16.11
C ARG A 31 12.96 -7.52 -15.30
N ARG A 32 13.16 -7.50 -13.97
CA ARG A 32 12.85 -8.65 -13.11
C ARG A 32 11.37 -9.00 -13.18
N LYS A 33 10.49 -8.01 -13.11
CA LYS A 33 9.04 -8.22 -13.22
C LYS A 33 8.68 -8.85 -14.56
N LEU A 34 9.18 -8.30 -15.67
CA LEU A 34 8.91 -8.83 -17.00
C LEU A 34 9.34 -10.29 -17.16
N ILE A 35 10.52 -10.65 -16.63
CA ILE A 35 11.02 -12.03 -16.65
C ILE A 35 10.17 -12.94 -15.77
N ALA A 36 9.78 -12.49 -14.57
CA ALA A 36 8.96 -13.27 -13.66
C ALA A 36 7.56 -13.54 -14.24
N ASP A 37 6.93 -12.50 -14.81
CA ASP A 37 5.62 -12.60 -15.45
C ASP A 37 5.70 -13.55 -16.67
N GLY A 38 6.77 -13.45 -17.48
CA GLY A 38 7.01 -14.37 -18.60
C GLY A 38 7.17 -15.82 -18.16
N ALA A 39 8.00 -16.07 -17.14
CA ALA A 39 8.19 -17.41 -16.59
C ALA A 39 6.90 -18.01 -16.00
N ALA A 40 6.06 -17.18 -15.37
CA ALA A 40 4.76 -17.60 -14.86
C ALA A 40 3.81 -18.03 -15.98
N ILE A 41 3.75 -17.25 -17.07
CA ILE A 41 2.93 -17.58 -18.25
C ILE A 41 3.44 -18.86 -18.93
N GLU A 42 4.75 -19.01 -19.11
CA GLU A 42 5.35 -20.21 -19.69
C GLU A 42 5.03 -21.46 -18.86
N ALA A 43 5.08 -21.36 -17.52
CA ALA A 43 4.71 -22.45 -16.63
C ALA A 43 3.22 -22.82 -16.76
N GLU A 44 2.33 -21.83 -16.90
CA GLU A 44 0.90 -22.07 -17.11
C GLU A 44 0.62 -22.72 -18.46
N VAL A 45 1.24 -22.25 -19.54
CA VAL A 45 1.14 -22.87 -20.87
C VAL A 45 1.62 -24.32 -20.83
N PHE A 46 2.76 -24.58 -20.19
CA PHE A 46 3.27 -25.94 -20.02
C PHE A 46 2.28 -26.83 -19.25
N HIS A 47 1.70 -26.31 -18.17
CA HIS A 47 0.70 -27.03 -17.38
C HIS A 47 -0.55 -27.35 -18.20
N LEU A 48 -1.08 -26.38 -18.94
CA LEU A 48 -2.24 -26.54 -19.81
C LEU A 48 -1.99 -27.53 -20.94
N GLN A 49 -0.79 -27.51 -21.54
CA GLN A 49 -0.40 -28.47 -22.56
C GLN A 49 -0.37 -29.89 -21.99
N SER A 50 0.19 -30.08 -20.79
CA SER A 50 0.19 -31.38 -20.10
C SER A 50 -1.23 -31.90 -19.83
N ILE A 51 -2.15 -31.01 -19.45
CA ILE A 51 -3.57 -31.36 -19.29
C ILE A 51 -4.17 -31.79 -20.63
N LEU A 52 -3.92 -31.02 -21.70
CA LEU A 52 -4.43 -31.31 -23.03
C LEU A 52 -3.93 -32.66 -23.55
N ASP A 53 -2.64 -32.94 -23.43
CA ASP A 53 -2.03 -34.22 -23.82
C ASP A 53 -2.65 -35.38 -23.03
N GLY A 54 -2.87 -35.17 -21.73
CA GLY A 54 -3.53 -36.14 -20.86
C GLY A 54 -5.01 -36.38 -21.22
N LEU A 55 -5.71 -35.38 -21.75
CA LEU A 55 -7.09 -35.51 -22.24
C LEU A 55 -7.14 -36.19 -23.61
N GLN A 56 -6.23 -35.85 -24.52
CA GLN A 56 -6.11 -36.48 -25.83
C GLN A 56 -5.74 -37.96 -25.73
N ALA A 57 -4.78 -38.30 -24.86
CA ALA A 57 -4.39 -39.69 -24.57
C ALA A 57 -5.53 -40.53 -23.97
N LYS A 58 -6.52 -39.90 -23.33
CA LYS A 58 -7.71 -40.56 -22.76
C LYS A 58 -8.90 -40.62 -23.74
N SER A 59 -8.76 -40.09 -24.95
CA SER A 59 -9.85 -40.11 -25.93
C SER A 59 -9.95 -41.47 -26.66
N LEU A 60 -10.88 -42.31 -26.20
CA LEU A 60 -11.52 -43.36 -27.01
C LEU A 60 -12.80 -42.76 -27.66
N PRO A 61 -13.32 -43.32 -28.76
CA PRO A 61 -14.36 -42.66 -29.54
C PRO A 61 -15.68 -42.66 -28.76
N SER A 62 -16.24 -41.45 -28.62
CA SER A 62 -17.66 -41.14 -28.41
C SER A 62 -18.39 -41.96 -27.34
N VAL A 63 -18.45 -41.44 -26.12
CA VAL A 63 -19.59 -41.69 -25.23
C VAL A 63 -20.16 -40.34 -24.78
N ARG A 64 -21.26 -39.96 -25.43
CA ARG A 64 -22.20 -38.97 -24.90
C ARG A 64 -22.68 -39.45 -23.52
N ASP A 65 -22.89 -38.50 -22.61
CA ASP A 65 -23.41 -38.60 -21.23
C ASP A 65 -22.41 -38.53 -20.07
N SER A 66 -21.37 -37.69 -20.17
CA SER A 66 -20.47 -37.35 -19.06
C SER A 66 -21.05 -36.29 -18.11
N LYS A 67 -22.18 -36.55 -17.45
CA LYS A 67 -22.58 -35.73 -16.30
C LYS A 67 -21.60 -35.96 -15.15
N LEU A 68 -21.00 -34.88 -14.64
CA LEU A 68 -20.11 -34.90 -13.47
C LEU A 68 -20.78 -35.64 -12.31
N SER A 69 -20.05 -36.56 -11.66
CA SER A 69 -20.62 -37.27 -10.52
C SER A 69 -20.90 -36.29 -9.38
N TRP A 70 -22.00 -36.49 -8.65
CA TRP A 70 -22.32 -35.69 -7.47
C TRP A 70 -21.21 -35.73 -6.42
N ARG A 71 -20.48 -36.84 -6.33
CA ARG A 71 -19.30 -36.98 -5.46
C ARG A 71 -18.19 -36.02 -5.85
N SER A 72 -17.91 -35.87 -7.14
CA SER A 72 -16.90 -34.92 -7.65
C SER A 72 -17.29 -33.48 -7.35
N ILE A 73 -18.57 -33.14 -7.59
CA ILE A 73 -19.12 -31.82 -7.29
C ILE A 73 -19.00 -31.52 -5.79
N ALA A 74 -19.48 -32.42 -4.93
CA ALA A 74 -19.43 -32.26 -3.47
C ALA A 74 -17.99 -32.12 -2.94
N MET A 75 -17.01 -32.83 -3.52
CA MET A 75 -15.61 -32.68 -3.11
C MET A 75 -15.06 -31.28 -3.42
N VAL A 76 -15.35 -30.73 -4.61
CA VAL A 76 -14.92 -29.37 -4.97
C VAL A 76 -15.54 -28.34 -4.02
N PHE A 77 -16.85 -28.43 -3.77
CA PHE A 77 -17.50 -27.52 -2.81
C PHE A 77 -16.90 -27.64 -1.41
N LYS A 78 -16.58 -28.85 -0.96
CA LYS A 78 -15.96 -29.06 0.35
C LYS A 78 -14.55 -28.47 0.43
N SER A 79 -13.71 -28.66 -0.60
CA SER A 79 -12.37 -28.09 -0.65
C SER A 79 -12.40 -26.57 -0.76
N GLU A 80 -13.30 -26.02 -1.58
CA GLU A 80 -13.48 -24.57 -1.74
C GLU A 80 -14.00 -23.92 -0.47
N ALA A 81 -14.99 -24.53 0.20
CA ALA A 81 -15.47 -24.05 1.49
C ALA A 81 -14.34 -24.06 2.54
N HIS A 82 -13.52 -25.10 2.58
CA HIS A 82 -12.38 -25.15 3.49
C HIS A 82 -11.36 -24.05 3.18
N ARG A 83 -11.00 -23.87 1.90
CA ARG A 83 -10.06 -22.81 1.47
C ARG A 83 -10.56 -21.41 1.84
N VAL A 84 -11.84 -21.12 1.59
CA VAL A 84 -12.44 -19.82 1.93
C VAL A 84 -12.42 -19.57 3.44
N LEU A 85 -12.69 -20.59 4.25
CA LEU A 85 -12.63 -20.47 5.71
C LEU A 85 -11.19 -20.20 6.19
N THR A 86 -10.20 -20.92 5.66
CA THR A 86 -8.80 -20.68 6.02
C THR A 86 -8.31 -19.30 5.57
N ASP A 87 -8.71 -18.85 4.38
CA ASP A 87 -8.36 -17.52 3.89
C ASP A 87 -9.00 -16.43 4.75
N ARG A 88 -10.25 -16.62 5.15
CA ARG A 88 -10.95 -15.72 6.08
C ARG A 88 -10.23 -15.63 7.42
N GLU A 89 -9.85 -16.75 8.02
CA GLU A 89 -9.12 -16.77 9.30
C GLU A 89 -7.78 -16.03 9.19
N SER A 90 -7.05 -16.24 8.09
CA SER A 90 -5.81 -15.52 7.78
C SER A 90 -6.05 -14.01 7.66
N LEU A 91 -7.09 -13.59 6.94
CA LEU A 91 -7.45 -12.19 6.78
C LEU A 91 -7.86 -11.53 8.10
N VAL A 92 -8.65 -12.22 8.92
CA VAL A 92 -9.05 -11.73 10.25
C VAL A 92 -7.81 -11.51 11.13
N THR A 93 -6.87 -12.44 11.11
CA THR A 93 -5.62 -12.32 11.87
C THR A 93 -4.81 -11.11 11.41
N LYS A 94 -4.68 -10.89 10.09
CA LYS A 94 -4.00 -9.71 9.55
C LYS A 94 -4.70 -8.40 9.96
N MET A 95 -6.03 -8.39 9.95
CA MET A 95 -6.82 -7.23 10.35
C MET A 95 -6.59 -6.89 11.83
N GLN A 96 -6.59 -7.88 12.72
CA GLN A 96 -6.30 -7.68 14.14
C GLN A 96 -4.90 -7.11 14.39
N VAL A 97 -3.89 -7.56 13.63
CA VAL A 97 -2.53 -7.02 13.70
C VAL A 97 -2.51 -5.55 13.27
N LEU A 98 -3.16 -5.21 12.16
CA LEU A 98 -3.24 -3.83 11.68
C LEU A 98 -4.00 -2.91 12.66
N GLU A 99 -5.07 -3.40 13.27
CA GLU A 99 -5.81 -2.66 14.29
C GLU A 99 -4.96 -2.42 15.55
N SER A 100 -4.20 -3.43 15.98
CA SER A 100 -3.28 -3.33 17.11
C SER A 100 -2.17 -2.32 16.82
N LEU A 101 -1.58 -2.38 15.62
CA LEU A 101 -0.57 -1.42 15.16
C LEU A 101 -1.14 -0.01 15.10
N LYS A 102 -2.32 0.18 14.50
CA LYS A 102 -3.00 1.47 14.44
C LYS A 102 -3.20 2.05 15.83
N ARG A 103 -3.68 1.24 16.79
CA ARG A 103 -3.89 1.67 18.17
C ARG A 103 -2.57 2.03 18.86
N ALA A 104 -1.52 1.26 18.65
CA ALA A 104 -0.19 1.57 19.19
C ALA A 104 0.37 2.87 18.63
N MET A 105 0.22 3.11 17.31
CA MET A 105 0.61 4.36 16.66
C MET A 105 -0.19 5.54 17.20
N GLN A 106 -1.51 5.40 17.36
CA GLN A 106 -2.37 6.42 17.97
C GLN A 106 -1.92 6.74 19.39
N ASN A 107 -1.69 5.72 20.22
CA ASN A 107 -1.20 5.91 21.59
C ASN A 107 0.17 6.58 21.62
N PHE A 108 1.10 6.18 20.76
CA PHE A 108 2.40 6.84 20.64
C PHE A 108 2.25 8.32 20.31
N VAL A 109 1.43 8.65 19.32
CA VAL A 109 1.15 10.04 18.94
C VAL A 109 0.52 10.80 20.12
N MET A 110 -0.49 10.24 20.77
CA MET A 110 -1.15 10.84 21.93
C MET A 110 -0.21 11.05 23.12
N MET A 111 0.72 10.13 23.38
CA MET A 111 1.71 10.27 24.47
C MET A 111 2.77 11.33 24.19
N ASN A 112 3.02 11.65 22.90
CA ASN A 112 3.99 12.67 22.49
C ASN A 112 3.36 14.05 22.23
N ILE A 113 2.04 14.18 22.38
CA ILE A 113 1.31 15.43 22.21
C ILE A 113 0.71 15.83 23.57
N ALA A 114 0.96 17.06 24.00
CA ALA A 114 0.60 17.51 25.35
C ALA A 114 -0.91 17.76 25.51
N ALA A 115 -1.60 18.15 24.44
CA ALA A 115 -3.05 18.31 24.40
C ALA A 115 -3.56 18.09 22.98
N VAL A 116 -4.59 17.24 22.82
CA VAL A 116 -5.31 17.02 21.56
C VAL A 116 -6.78 17.31 21.80
N THR A 117 -7.35 18.26 21.07
CA THR A 117 -8.80 18.39 20.92
C THR A 117 -9.20 17.82 19.57
N GLU A 118 -10.17 16.89 19.57
CA GLU A 118 -10.74 16.30 18.36
C GLU A 118 -12.17 16.81 18.19
N GLU A 119 -12.46 17.43 17.05
CA GLU A 119 -13.82 17.73 16.62
C GLU A 119 -14.18 16.79 15.47
N VAL A 120 -15.34 16.13 15.55
CA VAL A 120 -15.78 15.15 14.55
C VAL A 120 -17.11 15.58 13.95
N VAL A 121 -17.12 15.82 12.63
CA VAL A 121 -18.33 16.14 11.87
C VAL A 121 -18.41 15.23 10.65
N ALA A 122 -19.35 14.27 10.69
CA ALA A 122 -19.56 13.27 9.66
C ALA A 122 -18.25 12.51 9.30
N ASN A 123 -17.72 12.73 8.11
CA ASN A 123 -16.52 12.08 7.60
C ASN A 123 -15.25 12.92 7.79
N THR A 124 -15.38 14.08 8.45
CA THR A 124 -14.33 15.06 8.66
C THR A 124 -13.96 15.11 10.14
N ARG A 125 -12.67 15.21 10.45
CA ARG A 125 -12.11 15.29 11.79
C ARG A 125 -11.11 16.44 11.87
N LEU A 126 -11.28 17.34 12.82
CA LEU A 126 -10.31 18.38 13.12
C LEU A 126 -9.49 17.95 14.34
N PHE A 127 -8.17 17.94 14.21
CA PHE A 127 -7.25 17.70 15.30
C PHE A 127 -6.50 18.99 15.61
N CYS A 128 -6.76 19.58 16.78
CA CYS A 128 -5.94 20.67 17.29
C CYS A 128 -4.99 20.11 18.34
N THR A 129 -3.70 20.18 18.06
CA THR A 129 -2.67 19.55 18.87
C THR A 129 -1.64 20.57 19.33
N THR A 130 -1.28 20.52 20.61
CA THR A 130 -0.16 21.29 21.15
C THR A 130 0.95 20.33 21.51
N THR A 131 2.10 20.47 20.86
CA THR A 131 3.28 19.64 21.14
C THR A 131 3.91 20.01 22.48
N ALA A 132 4.75 19.13 23.02
CA ALA A 132 5.43 19.37 24.31
C ALA A 132 6.33 20.63 24.31
N ASP A 133 6.83 21.06 23.14
CA ASP A 133 7.58 22.31 22.96
C ASP A 133 6.68 23.55 22.75
N GLY A 134 5.35 23.40 22.91
CA GLY A 134 4.38 24.49 22.84
C GLY A 134 3.99 24.91 21.42
N ALA A 135 4.34 24.13 20.40
CA ALA A 135 3.90 24.40 19.04
C ALA A 135 2.47 23.92 18.82
N PHE A 136 1.65 24.75 18.20
CA PHE A 136 0.27 24.42 17.88
C PHE A 136 0.15 23.96 16.43
N MET A 137 -0.62 22.89 16.23
CA MET A 137 -0.92 22.31 14.93
C MET A 137 -2.43 22.10 14.82
N ASN A 138 -3.03 22.70 13.81
CA ASN A 138 -4.44 22.48 13.48
C ASN A 138 -4.51 21.66 12.18
N THR A 139 -5.01 20.43 12.26
CA THR A 139 -5.00 19.49 11.13
C THR A 139 -6.40 18.94 10.86
N LEU A 140 -6.92 19.24 9.67
CA LEU A 140 -8.20 18.74 9.18
C LEU A 140 -7.99 17.46 8.38
N HIS A 141 -8.71 16.41 8.76
CA HIS A 141 -8.74 15.11 8.07
C HIS A 141 -10.12 14.89 7.45
N GLY A 142 -10.15 14.50 6.18
CA GLY A 142 -11.35 14.00 5.50
C GLY A 142 -11.18 12.54 5.10
N HIS A 143 -12.15 11.71 5.44
CA HIS A 143 -12.18 10.29 5.09
C HIS A 143 -13.28 10.02 4.06
N PHE A 144 -12.94 9.37 2.96
CA PHE A 144 -13.91 9.00 1.93
C PHE A 144 -13.70 7.54 1.54
N VAL A 145 -14.78 6.78 1.54
CA VAL A 145 -14.78 5.37 1.11
C VAL A 145 -15.61 5.31 -0.16
N GLU A 146 -15.02 4.85 -1.24
CA GLU A 146 -15.69 4.69 -2.53
C GLU A 146 -15.32 3.34 -3.13
N ALA A 147 -16.33 2.47 -3.28
CA ALA A 147 -16.20 1.09 -3.80
C ALA A 147 -15.08 0.28 -3.14
N ASP A 148 -13.88 0.29 -3.72
CA ASP A 148 -12.68 -0.45 -3.31
C ASP A 148 -11.53 0.46 -2.84
N ARG A 149 -11.76 1.78 -2.71
CA ARG A 149 -10.74 2.77 -2.35
C ARG A 149 -11.09 3.53 -1.08
N PHE A 150 -10.07 3.74 -0.25
CA PHE A 150 -10.10 4.65 0.88
C PHE A 150 -9.24 5.87 0.55
N VAL A 151 -9.87 7.05 0.48
CA VAL A 151 -9.19 8.32 0.25
C VAL A 151 -9.13 9.08 1.57
N MET A 152 -7.92 9.46 1.96
CA MET A 152 -7.68 10.30 3.14
C MET A 152 -7.08 11.63 2.68
N VAL A 153 -7.75 12.72 3.00
CA VAL A 153 -7.28 14.09 2.75
C VAL A 153 -6.82 14.67 4.08
N LEU A 154 -5.60 15.19 4.13
CA LEU A 154 -5.08 15.91 5.30
C LEU A 154 -4.71 17.32 4.88
N ARG A 155 -5.09 18.31 5.70
CA ARG A 155 -4.71 19.70 5.49
C ARG A 155 -4.40 20.37 6.81
N HIS A 156 -3.31 21.13 6.84
CA HIS A 156 -3.02 22.04 7.96
C HIS A 156 -3.83 23.32 7.79
N VAL A 157 -4.59 23.69 8.82
CA VAL A 157 -5.35 24.94 8.88
C VAL A 157 -4.41 26.01 9.41
N GLU A 158 -4.15 27.04 8.58
CA GLU A 158 -3.19 28.12 8.90
C GLU A 158 -3.88 29.26 9.67
N ASP A 159 -5.10 29.64 9.32
CA ASP A 159 -5.86 30.68 10.02
C ASP A 159 -7.23 30.12 10.42
N ASP A 160 -7.45 30.00 11.73
CA ASP A 160 -8.72 29.59 12.32
C ASP A 160 -9.17 30.68 13.31
N GLU A 161 -10.22 31.43 12.94
CA GLU A 161 -10.75 32.54 13.75
C GLU A 161 -11.22 32.07 15.14
N ALA A 162 -11.66 30.81 15.26
CA ALA A 162 -12.07 30.22 16.54
C ALA A 162 -10.88 29.97 17.48
N HIS A 163 -9.65 29.94 16.96
CA HIS A 163 -8.42 29.66 17.72
C HIS A 163 -7.40 30.81 17.68
N ALA A 164 -7.72 31.91 16.97
CA ALA A 164 -6.94 33.15 16.91
C ALA A 164 -6.76 33.87 18.29
N CYS A 165 -7.35 33.35 19.36
CA CYS A 165 -7.38 33.98 20.69
C CYS A 165 -6.27 33.56 21.66
N TYR A 166 -5.28 32.75 21.26
CA TYR A 166 -4.12 32.42 22.12
C TYR A 166 -2.83 33.05 21.59
N PRO A 167 -2.40 34.22 22.12
CA PRO A 167 -1.21 34.95 21.64
C PRO A 167 0.14 34.23 21.86
N MET A 168 0.13 33.02 22.44
CA MET A 168 1.33 32.33 22.93
C MET A 168 1.70 31.07 22.15
N LEU A 169 0.89 30.62 21.19
CA LEU A 169 1.14 29.36 20.49
C LEU A 169 1.85 29.60 19.16
N ARG A 170 3.08 29.08 19.05
CA ARG A 170 3.88 29.14 17.81
C ARG A 170 3.30 28.14 16.81
N GLN A 171 2.45 28.60 15.90
CA GLN A 171 1.87 27.74 14.88
C GLN A 171 2.94 27.28 13.88
N ARG A 172 3.06 25.97 13.66
CA ARG A 172 4.03 25.40 12.72
C ARG A 172 3.42 25.25 11.33
N HIS A 173 4.05 25.89 10.35
CA HIS A 173 3.71 25.77 8.94
C HIS A 173 4.50 24.62 8.30
N TYR A 174 3.86 23.46 8.10
CA TYR A 174 4.42 22.40 7.27
C TYR A 174 3.85 22.50 5.86
N ARG A 175 4.65 23.05 4.93
CA ARG A 175 4.39 22.96 3.49
C ARG A 175 5.25 21.84 2.93
N SER A 176 4.67 20.67 2.71
CA SER A 176 5.27 19.62 1.87
C SER A 176 4.54 19.60 0.53
N TRP A 177 5.27 19.88 -0.55
CA TRP A 177 4.83 19.70 -1.93
C TRP A 177 4.95 18.23 -2.34
#